data_AF-A0A146LHE3-F1
#
_entry.id   AF-A0A146LHE3-F1
#
_cell.length_a   1.000
_cell.length_b   1.000
_cell.length_c   1.000
_cell.angle_alpha   90.00
_cell.angle_beta   90.00
_cell.angle_gamma   90.00
#
_symmetry.space_group_name_H-M   'P 1'
#
loop_
_entity.id
_entity.type
_entity.pdbx_description
1 polymer ?
#
loop_
_entity_poly.entity_id
_entity_poly.type
_entity_poly.pdbx_seq_one_letter_code
_entity_poly.pdbx_strand_id
1 'polypeptide(L)'
;NQTNTQELARKIKRRKVSRLKNDGPRIPCPNCPKTYKSKRARANHLRLECGKEPPFQCSYCPFRNHHRCNIKSHMLSKHNRNLLMDQGFDLIIVGDPPD
;
A
#
# COMPACT_ATOMS: atom_id res chain seq x y z
N ASN A 1 -21.46 41.94 -4.88
CA ASN A 1 -21.09 40.95 -5.92
C ASN A 1 -19.98 40.05 -5.42
N GLN A 2 -20.32 38.77 -5.39
CA GLN A 2 -19.55 37.63 -4.90
C GLN A 2 -18.19 37.55 -5.60
N THR A 3 -17.07 37.55 -4.87
CA THR A 3 -15.77 36.99 -5.33
C THR A 3 -14.64 37.27 -4.32
N ASN A 4 -14.82 37.09 -3.00
CA ASN A 4 -13.62 36.94 -2.16
C ASN A 4 -13.75 36.12 -0.88
N THR A 5 -14.75 35.24 -0.81
CA THR A 5 -14.82 34.18 0.20
C THR A 5 -14.04 32.92 -0.21
N GLN A 6 -13.41 32.93 -1.38
CA GLN A 6 -12.66 31.79 -1.93
C GLN A 6 -11.16 31.80 -1.58
N GLU A 7 -10.64 32.88 -0.97
CA GLU A 7 -9.22 32.97 -0.60
C GLU A 7 -8.87 32.25 0.73
N LEU A 8 -9.87 31.87 1.55
CA LEU A 8 -9.62 31.37 2.91
C LEU A 8 -9.42 29.84 3.03
N ALA A 9 -9.52 29.05 1.96
CA ALA A 9 -9.38 27.59 2.08
C ALA A 9 -8.72 26.96 0.87
N ARG A 10 -7.37 26.84 0.85
CA ARG A 10 -6.60 25.84 0.06
C ARG A 10 -5.08 25.92 0.21
N LYS A 11 -4.57 26.17 1.42
CA LYS A 11 -3.14 25.97 1.72
C LYS A 11 -2.95 24.97 2.85
N ILE A 12 -3.42 23.73 2.64
CA ILE A 12 -2.72 22.58 3.23
C ILE A 12 -1.40 22.48 2.47
N LYS A 13 -0.45 23.36 2.80
CA LYS A 13 0.96 23.18 2.43
C LYS A 13 1.28 21.82 3.00
N ARG A 14 1.45 20.79 2.16
CA ARG A 14 2.03 19.52 2.56
C ARG A 14 3.32 19.89 3.30
N ARG A 15 3.31 19.86 4.64
CA ARG A 15 4.53 20.03 5.42
C ARG A 15 5.51 19.05 4.82
N LYS A 16 6.63 19.54 4.27
CA LYS A 16 7.77 18.68 3.99
C LYS A 16 8.19 18.15 5.35
N VAL A 17 7.61 17.03 5.78
CA VAL A 17 8.21 16.21 6.82
C VAL A 17 9.52 15.78 6.17
N SER A 18 10.59 16.51 6.47
CA SER A 18 11.94 16.04 6.22
C SER A 18 11.98 14.67 6.88
N ARG A 19 11.92 13.61 6.05
CA ARG A 19 12.14 12.25 6.51
C ARG A 19 13.53 12.32 7.14
N LEU A 20 13.59 12.29 8.47
CA LEU A 20 14.81 11.94 9.19
C LEU A 20 15.29 10.68 8.50
N LYS A 21 16.39 10.80 7.75
CA LYS A 21 17.00 9.67 7.08
C LYS A 21 17.45 8.79 8.23
N ASN A 22 16.67 7.73 8.47
CA ASN A 22 17.10 6.66 9.35
C ASN A 22 18.16 5.93 8.53
N ASP A 23 19.39 6.44 8.59
CA ASP A 23 20.62 5.87 8.03
C ASP A 23 21.12 4.70 8.90
N GLY A 24 20.18 3.98 9.54
CA GLY A 24 20.49 2.72 10.18
C GLY A 24 20.76 1.64 9.13
N PRO A 25 21.54 0.61 9.47
CA PRO A 25 21.86 -0.48 8.57
C PRO A 25 20.56 -1.13 8.06
N ARG A 26 20.37 -1.07 6.74
CA ARG A 26 19.26 -1.75 6.06
C ARG A 26 19.65 -3.19 5.84
N ILE A 27 18.73 -4.09 6.15
CA ILE A 27 18.94 -5.53 6.06
C ILE A 27 18.28 -6.02 4.77
N PRO A 28 19.07 -6.47 3.77
CA PRO A 28 18.53 -6.95 2.50
C PRO A 28 17.92 -8.33 2.63
N CYS A 29 16.96 -8.62 1.77
CA CYS A 29 16.45 -9.97 1.57
C CYS A 29 17.39 -10.76 0.64
N PRO A 30 17.76 -12.02 0.95
CA PRO A 30 18.58 -12.85 0.07
C PRO A 30 17.88 -13.26 -1.24
N ASN A 31 16.54 -13.37 -1.24
CA ASN A 31 15.81 -13.91 -2.38
C ASN A 31 15.08 -12.82 -3.21
N CYS A 32 15.19 -11.54 -2.84
CA CYS A 32 14.51 -10.46 -3.55
C CYS A 32 15.21 -9.11 -3.35
N PRO A 33 14.93 -8.10 -4.20
CA PRO A 33 15.59 -6.78 -4.10
C PRO A 33 15.09 -5.89 -2.94
N LYS A 34 14.27 -6.41 -2.00
CA LYS A 34 13.71 -5.61 -0.90
C LYS A 34 14.67 -5.47 0.28
N THR A 35 14.70 -4.28 0.88
CA THR A 35 15.51 -3.97 2.07
C THR A 35 14.66 -3.46 3.22
N TYR A 36 15.03 -3.84 4.44
CA TYR A 36 14.24 -3.57 5.64
C TYR A 36 15.07 -2.84 6.69
N LYS A 37 14.42 -1.99 7.48
CA LYS A 37 15.09 -1.25 8.57
C LYS A 37 15.33 -2.09 9.82
N SER A 38 14.76 -3.30 9.89
CA SER A 38 14.76 -4.12 11.11
C SER A 38 14.78 -5.60 10.76
N LYS A 39 15.46 -6.40 11.60
CA LYS A 39 15.57 -7.85 11.43
C LYS A 39 14.20 -8.54 11.45
N ARG A 40 13.31 -8.10 12.35
CA ARG A 40 11.93 -8.60 12.45
C ARG A 40 11.11 -8.36 11.17
N ALA A 41 11.25 -7.19 10.56
CA ALA A 41 10.55 -6.87 9.32
C ALA A 41 11.05 -7.72 8.15
N ARG A 42 12.38 -7.90 8.02
CA ARG A 42 12.96 -8.83 7.03
C ARG A 42 12.51 -10.27 7.29
N ALA A 43 12.52 -10.74 8.54
CA ALA A 43 12.13 -12.11 8.88
C ALA A 43 10.65 -12.38 8.54
N ASN A 44 9.76 -11.45 8.86
CA ASN A 44 8.36 -11.56 8.46
C ASN A 44 8.19 -11.56 6.94
N HIS A 45 8.91 -10.69 6.23
CA HIS A 45 8.94 -10.69 4.77
C HIS A 45 9.38 -12.05 4.23
N LEU A 46 10.49 -12.60 4.72
CA LEU A 46 11.01 -13.90 4.31
C LEU A 46 9.99 -15.02 4.50
N ARG A 47 9.23 -15.01 5.60
CA ARG A 47 8.26 -16.05 5.93
C ARG A 47 6.94 -15.93 5.16
N LEU A 48 6.49 -14.70 4.89
CA LEU A 48 5.10 -14.44 4.49
C LEU A 48 4.96 -13.90 3.06
N GLU A 49 5.99 -13.25 2.52
CA GLU A 49 5.91 -12.57 1.22
C GLU A 49 6.98 -13.05 0.24
N CYS A 50 8.14 -13.43 0.74
CA CYS A 50 9.30 -13.72 -0.09
C CYS A 50 9.10 -15.01 -0.88
N GLY A 51 9.12 -14.91 -2.22
CA GLY A 51 8.84 -16.02 -3.12
C GLY A 51 7.35 -16.36 -3.27
N LYS A 52 6.45 -15.60 -2.66
CA LYS A 52 5.00 -15.76 -2.84
C LYS A 52 4.49 -14.70 -3.79
N GLU A 53 3.51 -15.07 -4.62
CA GLU A 53 2.80 -14.07 -5.40
C GLU A 53 1.87 -13.26 -4.49
N PRO A 54 1.69 -11.96 -4.74
CA PRO A 54 0.76 -11.14 -4.00
C PRO A 54 -0.68 -11.68 -4.18
N PRO A 55 -1.31 -12.20 -3.11
CA PRO A 55 -2.61 -12.87 -3.22
C PRO A 55 -3.74 -11.90 -3.54
N PHE A 56 -3.54 -10.60 -3.36
CA PHE A 56 -4.60 -9.61 -3.52
C PHE A 56 -4.43 -8.85 -4.82
N GLN A 57 -5.29 -9.10 -5.80
CA GLN A 57 -5.34 -8.39 -7.06
C GLN A 57 -6.52 -7.41 -7.13
N CYS A 58 -6.29 -6.26 -7.76
CA CYS A 58 -7.35 -5.33 -8.14
C CYS A 58 -8.20 -5.89 -9.30
N SER A 59 -9.53 -5.79 -9.19
CA SER A 59 -10.45 -6.18 -10.28
C SER A 59 -10.43 -5.23 -11.48
N TYR A 60 -9.97 -3.99 -11.31
CA TYR A 60 -9.98 -2.94 -12.34
C TYR A 60 -8.63 -2.74 -13.05
N CYS A 61 -7.54 -3.30 -12.52
CA CYS A 61 -6.21 -3.14 -13.10
C CYS A 61 -5.28 -4.29 -12.66
N PRO A 62 -4.13 -4.50 -13.32
CA PRO A 62 -3.20 -5.59 -12.98
C PRO A 62 -2.41 -5.35 -11.68
N PHE A 63 -2.79 -4.38 -10.85
CA PHE A 63 -2.09 -4.10 -9.60
C PHE A 63 -2.34 -5.21 -8.56
N ARG A 64 -1.25 -5.74 -8.00
CA ARG A 64 -1.29 -6.78 -6.96
C ARG A 64 -0.51 -6.35 -5.72
N ASN A 65 -0.94 -6.82 -4.54
CA ASN A 65 -0.26 -6.53 -3.27
C ASN A 65 -0.40 -7.69 -2.27
N HIS A 66 0.51 -7.76 -1.29
CA HIS A 66 0.44 -8.72 -0.18
C HIS A 66 -0.46 -8.27 0.96
N HIS A 67 -0.92 -7.01 0.94
CA HIS A 67 -1.71 -6.46 2.04
C HIS A 67 -3.02 -5.85 1.54
N ARG A 68 -4.13 -6.24 2.19
CA ARG A 68 -5.47 -5.72 1.90
C ARG A 68 -5.57 -4.21 2.03
N CYS A 69 -4.93 -3.63 3.04
CA CYS A 69 -4.92 -2.18 3.28
C CYS A 69 -4.31 -1.40 2.10
N ASN A 70 -3.30 -1.96 1.44
CA ASN A 70 -2.66 -1.35 0.28
C ASN A 70 -3.57 -1.41 -0.95
N ILE A 71 -4.28 -2.52 -1.20
CA ILE A 71 -5.26 -2.60 -2.29
C ILE A 71 -6.42 -1.64 -2.04
N LYS A 72 -6.93 -1.54 -0.81
CA LYS A 72 -7.98 -0.59 -0.44
C LYS A 72 -7.56 0.86 -0.69
N SER A 73 -6.34 1.22 -0.28
CA SER A 73 -5.79 2.55 -0.55
C SER A 73 -5.62 2.81 -2.05
N HIS A 74 -5.19 1.78 -2.80
CA HIS A 74 -5.09 1.84 -4.25
C HIS A 74 -6.48 2.02 -4.92
N MET A 75 -7.53 1.32 -4.46
CA MET A 75 -8.90 1.49 -4.97
C MET A 75 -9.39 2.92 -4.76
N LEU A 76 -9.19 3.44 -3.55
CA LEU A 76 -9.61 4.78 -3.19
C LEU A 76 -8.87 5.85 -4.00
N SER A 77 -7.57 5.67 -4.26
CA SER A 77 -6.76 6.68 -4.95
C SER A 77 -6.77 6.57 -6.47
N LYS A 78 -6.90 5.37 -7.05
CA LYS A 78 -6.77 5.13 -8.50
C LYS A 78 -8.11 4.86 -9.19
N HIS A 79 -9.08 4.33 -8.45
CA HIS A 79 -10.40 4.02 -8.99
C HIS A 79 -11.50 4.88 -8.35
N ASN A 80 -11.15 5.74 -7.38
CA ASN A 80 -12.04 6.70 -6.70
C ASN A 80 -13.36 6.07 -6.21
N ARG A 81 -13.36 4.76 -5.96
CA ARG A 81 -14.54 3.99 -5.59
C ARG A 81 -14.54 3.81 -4.08
N ASN A 82 -15.55 4.37 -3.41
CA ASN A 82 -15.91 4.06 -2.03
C ASN A 82 -16.45 2.62 -1.94
N LEU A 83 -15.62 1.62 -2.23
CA LEU A 83 -15.94 0.20 -1.99
C LEU A 83 -15.61 -0.14 -0.54
N LEU A 84 -16.27 0.59 0.35
CA LEU A 84 -16.31 0.29 1.76
C LEU A 84 -17.75 -0.05 2.09
N MET A 85 -17.95 -1.29 2.52
CA MET A 85 -19.23 -1.84 3.01
C MET A 85 -20.22 -2.05 1.86
N ASP A 86 -20.41 -3.25 1.36
CA ASP A 86 -21.22 -4.26 2.03
C ASP A 86 -20.97 -5.62 1.33
N GLN A 87 -20.72 -6.68 2.10
CA GLN A 87 -20.74 -8.09 1.68
C GLN A 87 -19.68 -8.58 0.65
N GLY A 88 -18.64 -9.23 1.16
CA GLY A 88 -18.20 -10.51 0.58
C GLY A 88 -17.18 -10.53 -0.57
N PHE A 89 -17.21 -9.69 -1.60
CA PHE A 89 -16.43 -10.00 -2.82
C PHE A 89 -16.00 -8.76 -3.61
N ASP A 90 -14.70 -8.42 -3.56
CA ASP A 90 -13.96 -7.74 -4.64
C ASP A 90 -12.46 -7.67 -4.32
N LEU A 91 -11.95 -8.74 -3.74
CA LEU A 91 -10.52 -8.98 -3.61
C LEU A 91 -10.31 -10.35 -4.20
N ILE A 92 -9.98 -10.41 -5.49
CA ILE A 92 -9.65 -11.67 -6.14
C ILE A 92 -8.43 -12.21 -5.39
N ILE A 93 -8.66 -13.24 -4.57
CA ILE A 93 -7.59 -14.03 -3.96
C ILE A 93 -7.01 -14.81 -5.12
N VAL A 94 -5.91 -14.32 -5.69
CA VAL A 94 -5.17 -15.07 -6.71
C VAL A 94 -4.33 -16.07 -5.93
N GLY A 95 -4.85 -17.29 -5.81
CA GLY A 95 -4.18 -18.38 -5.11
C GLY A 95 -5.15 -19.12 -4.21
N ASP A 96 -5.85 -20.09 -4.79
CA ASP A 96 -6.18 -21.30 -4.03
C ASP A 96 -4.84 -21.89 -3.55
N PRO A 97 -4.66 -22.18 -2.25
CA PRO A 97 -3.43 -22.75 -1.76
C PRO A 97 -3.14 -24.06 -2.50
N PRO A 98 -1.90 -24.35 -2.95
CA PRO A 98 -1.55 -25.73 -3.22
C PRO A 98 -1.64 -26.46 -1.86
N ASP A 99 -2.48 -27.48 -1.82
CA ASP A 99 -2.61 -28.49 -0.75
C ASP A 99 -1.25 -28.88 -0.14
#